data_AF-A0AAN4YQM3-F1
#
_entry.id   AF-A0AAN4YQM3-F1
#
_cell.length_a   1.000
_cell.length_b   1.000
_cell.length_c   1.000
_cell.angle_alpha   90.00
_cell.angle_beta   90.00
_cell.angle_gamma   90.00
#
_symmetry.space_group_name_H-M   'P 1'
#
loop_
_entity.id
_entity.type
_entity.pdbx_description
1 polymer ?
#
loop_
_entity_poly.entity_id
_entity_poly.type
_entity_poly.pdbx_seq_one_letter_code
_entity_poly.pdbx_strand_id
1 'polypeptide(L)'
;MDDGLRIWRSFKMGNLFDLIMLDTRNYDRSITDLCMYVPLSEDEANLSDWNTEYIEEIHNDAGRTLMGGRQESWFEKQLTASNQRGAKWRIIGSQLRFARLGRETNGEVTYNMDSWEVSIPFLLDGQVTDGVGLPCEPKPDAEAPVSDIAWIGEKPYDGNTGVGAIGVEFAGTAVSSSGFGETINSAEQTAASYARNEDLQWNEGYYRGYFELRMRQDKVEAKYFGRLDGTLDRHAY
;
A
#
# COMPACT_ATOMS: atom_id res chain seq x y z
N MET A 1 -4.84 -9.65 -29.24
CA MET A 1 -5.07 -8.39 -28.52
C MET A 1 -3.74 -7.70 -28.40
N ASP A 2 -3.67 -6.45 -28.85
CA ASP A 2 -2.50 -5.59 -28.74
C ASP A 2 -2.20 -5.30 -27.26
N ASP A 3 -0.92 -5.26 -26.89
CA ASP A 3 -0.44 -5.11 -25.51
C ASP A 3 -0.17 -3.63 -25.17
N GLY A 4 -0.73 -2.70 -25.95
CA GLY A 4 -0.43 -1.27 -25.91
C GLY A 4 -0.81 -0.55 -24.61
N LEU A 5 -1.67 -1.14 -23.76
CA LEU A 5 -2.05 -0.59 -22.45
C LEU A 5 -1.21 -1.15 -21.29
N ARG A 6 -0.26 -2.04 -21.57
CA ARG A 6 0.55 -2.66 -20.52
C ARG A 6 1.53 -1.65 -19.92
N ILE A 7 1.40 -1.40 -18.62
CA ILE A 7 2.33 -0.52 -17.89
C ILE A 7 3.29 -1.25 -16.96
N TRP A 8 3.02 -2.51 -16.57
CA TRP A 8 3.98 -3.28 -15.76
C TRP A 8 5.25 -3.62 -16.53
N ARG A 9 6.38 -3.54 -15.84
CA ARG A 9 7.72 -3.60 -16.43
C ARG A 9 8.76 -3.84 -15.35
N SER A 10 9.95 -4.30 -15.74
CA SER A 10 11.06 -4.52 -14.82
C SER A 10 12.35 -3.84 -15.27
N PHE A 11 13.14 -3.38 -14.31
CA PHE A 11 14.44 -2.76 -14.50
C PHE A 11 15.48 -3.47 -13.64
N LYS A 12 16.69 -3.66 -14.16
CA LYS A 12 17.77 -4.39 -13.51
C LYS A 12 18.93 -3.45 -13.23
N MET A 13 19.27 -3.23 -11.96
CA MET A 13 20.34 -2.31 -11.56
C MET A 13 21.54 -3.10 -11.02
N GLY A 14 22.38 -3.56 -11.96
CA GLY A 14 23.50 -4.45 -11.64
C GLY A 14 23.01 -5.66 -10.85
N ASN A 15 23.81 -6.17 -9.92
CA ASN A 15 23.37 -7.20 -8.97
C ASN A 15 22.83 -6.62 -7.64
N LEU A 16 22.65 -5.30 -7.55
CA LEU A 16 22.16 -4.66 -6.33
C LEU A 16 20.66 -4.87 -6.18
N PHE A 17 19.86 -4.44 -7.17
CA PHE A 17 18.42 -4.63 -7.10
C PHE A 17 17.76 -4.81 -8.47
N ASP A 18 16.59 -5.45 -8.44
CA ASP A 18 15.59 -5.42 -9.50
C ASP A 18 14.41 -4.56 -9.07
N LEU A 19 13.93 -3.67 -9.94
CA LEU A 19 12.70 -2.91 -9.74
C LEU A 19 11.62 -3.50 -10.63
N ILE A 20 10.54 -3.99 -10.03
CA ILE A 20 9.43 -4.67 -10.70
C ILE A 20 8.17 -3.82 -10.47
N MET A 21 7.73 -3.10 -11.49
CA MET A 21 6.54 -2.26 -11.42
C MET A 21 5.32 -3.08 -11.82
N LEU A 22 4.31 -3.15 -10.96
CA LEU A 22 3.04 -3.83 -11.18
C LEU A 22 1.97 -2.86 -11.69
N ASP A 23 0.95 -3.40 -12.34
CA ASP A 23 -0.35 -2.76 -12.52
C ASP A 23 -1.38 -3.53 -11.68
N THR A 24 -1.95 -2.89 -10.66
CA THR A 24 -3.03 -3.45 -9.85
C THR A 24 -4.30 -2.62 -9.98
N ARG A 25 -4.50 -1.95 -11.12
CA ARG A 25 -5.66 -1.07 -11.35
C ARG A 25 -6.37 -1.35 -12.67
N ASN A 26 -5.66 -1.42 -13.79
CA ASN A 26 -6.29 -1.20 -15.09
C ASN A 26 -6.36 -2.41 -16.03
N TYR A 27 -5.38 -3.30 -16.01
CA TYR A 27 -5.27 -4.27 -17.12
C TYR A 27 -6.18 -5.50 -17.00
N ASP A 28 -6.23 -6.15 -15.83
CA ASP A 28 -6.99 -7.41 -15.65
C ASP A 28 -7.39 -7.65 -14.18
N ARG A 29 -7.54 -6.55 -13.42
CA ARG A 29 -7.98 -6.59 -12.02
C ARG A 29 -9.47 -6.95 -11.96
N SER A 30 -9.83 -7.87 -11.06
CA SER A 30 -11.22 -8.14 -10.69
C SER A 30 -11.87 -6.91 -10.07
N ILE A 31 -13.20 -6.84 -10.12
CA ILE A 31 -13.96 -5.75 -9.51
C ILE A 31 -13.53 -5.50 -8.06
N THR A 32 -13.34 -4.23 -7.73
CA THR A 32 -12.97 -3.74 -6.40
C THR A 32 -14.11 -2.91 -5.82
N ASP A 33 -13.95 -2.49 -4.57
CA ASP A 33 -14.89 -1.60 -3.93
C ASP A 33 -14.89 -0.25 -4.65
N LEU A 34 -16.08 0.18 -5.05
CA LEU A 34 -16.36 1.41 -5.77
C LEU A 34 -17.14 2.37 -4.87
N CYS A 35 -16.98 2.28 -3.56
CA CYS A 35 -17.63 3.21 -2.68
C CYS A 35 -17.23 4.68 -2.99
N MET A 36 -18.15 5.60 -2.77
CA MET A 36 -17.92 7.04 -2.93
C MET A 36 -18.36 7.76 -1.67
N TYR A 37 -17.46 8.52 -1.05
CA TYR A 37 -17.88 9.49 -0.04
C TYR A 37 -18.59 10.65 -0.75
N VAL A 38 -19.91 10.67 -0.64
CA VAL A 38 -20.74 11.79 -1.09
C VAL A 38 -21.32 12.45 0.14
N PRO A 39 -20.84 13.62 0.56
CA PRO A 39 -21.56 14.39 1.56
C PRO A 39 -22.89 14.82 0.94
N LEU A 40 -23.99 14.14 1.30
CA LEU A 40 -25.33 14.51 0.88
C LEU A 40 -25.87 15.68 1.73
N SER A 41 -25.26 15.97 2.90
CA SER A 41 -25.44 17.21 3.69
C SER A 41 -24.34 17.34 4.78
N GLU A 42 -24.22 18.52 5.43
CA GLU A 42 -23.30 18.76 6.56
C GLU A 42 -23.54 17.83 7.77
N ASP A 43 -24.76 17.27 7.88
CA ASP A 43 -25.19 16.46 9.01
C ASP A 43 -25.26 14.94 8.69
N GLU A 44 -24.97 14.52 7.46
CA GLU A 44 -24.99 13.10 7.06
C GLU A 44 -23.79 12.75 6.16
N ALA A 45 -22.79 12.12 6.77
CA ALA A 45 -21.83 11.30 6.04
C ALA A 45 -22.54 10.00 5.59
N ASN A 46 -23.15 10.01 4.42
CA ASN A 46 -23.55 8.77 3.75
C ASN A 46 -22.39 8.31 2.86
N LEU A 47 -21.71 7.25 3.29
CA LEU A 47 -20.95 6.41 2.37
C LEU A 47 -21.97 5.83 1.39
N SER A 48 -21.89 6.16 0.10
CA SER A 48 -22.68 5.43 -0.87
C SER A 48 -21.94 4.12 -1.13
N ASP A 49 -22.27 3.10 -0.36
CA ASP A 49 -21.78 1.73 -0.49
C ASP A 49 -22.38 1.09 -1.75
N TRP A 50 -21.85 1.47 -2.92
CA TRP A 50 -22.39 1.00 -4.20
C TRP A 50 -22.23 -0.50 -4.39
N ASN A 51 -21.13 -1.07 -3.90
CA ASN A 51 -20.86 -2.50 -3.98
C ASN A 51 -20.04 -3.04 -2.80
N THR A 52 -19.85 -2.29 -1.71
CA THR A 52 -19.05 -2.72 -0.55
C THR A 52 -19.52 -4.07 0.00
N GLU A 53 -20.82 -4.23 0.28
CA GLU A 53 -21.40 -5.51 0.73
C GLU A 53 -21.12 -6.65 -0.26
N TYR A 54 -21.23 -6.38 -1.57
CA TYR A 54 -20.93 -7.38 -2.60
C TYR A 54 -19.45 -7.76 -2.61
N ILE A 55 -18.54 -6.79 -2.47
CA ILE A 55 -17.10 -7.05 -2.40
C ILE A 55 -16.75 -7.84 -1.14
N GLU A 56 -17.38 -7.54 -0.01
CA GLU A 56 -17.28 -8.33 1.22
C GLU A 56 -17.80 -9.76 1.02
N GLU A 57 -18.89 -9.99 0.29
CA GLU A 57 -19.37 -11.35 0.01
C GLU A 57 -18.37 -12.16 -0.83
N ILE A 58 -17.72 -11.53 -1.81
CA ILE A 58 -16.82 -12.21 -2.75
C ILE A 58 -15.34 -12.11 -2.38
N HIS A 59 -14.97 -11.50 -1.26
CA HIS A 59 -13.56 -11.15 -0.99
C HIS A 59 -12.62 -12.36 -1.05
N ASN A 60 -13.09 -13.53 -0.57
CA ASN A 60 -12.36 -14.80 -0.55
C ASN A 60 -12.58 -15.70 -1.78
N ASP A 61 -13.24 -15.21 -2.83
CA ASP A 61 -13.41 -16.00 -4.06
C ASP A 61 -12.05 -16.23 -4.74
N ALA A 62 -11.68 -17.49 -4.90
CA ALA A 62 -10.42 -17.91 -5.51
C ALA A 62 -10.27 -17.51 -6.99
N GLY A 63 -11.35 -17.12 -7.66
CA GLY A 63 -11.34 -16.57 -9.01
C GLY A 63 -10.96 -15.09 -9.08
N ARG A 64 -10.89 -14.38 -7.95
CA ARG A 64 -10.49 -12.97 -7.92
C ARG A 64 -8.98 -12.80 -8.05
N THR A 65 -8.59 -11.76 -8.77
CA THR A 65 -7.18 -11.43 -9.01
C THR A 65 -6.98 -9.91 -9.08
N LEU A 66 -5.83 -9.43 -8.59
CA LEU A 66 -5.41 -8.03 -8.71
C LEU A 66 -4.61 -7.75 -9.99
N MET A 67 -4.05 -8.78 -10.62
CA MET A 67 -3.07 -8.65 -11.70
C MET A 67 -3.48 -9.42 -12.97
N GLY A 68 -4.38 -10.38 -12.86
CA GLY A 68 -4.69 -11.33 -13.93
C GLY A 68 -3.57 -12.35 -14.15
N GLY A 69 -3.94 -13.51 -14.70
CA GLY A 69 -3.02 -14.65 -14.85
C GLY A 69 -1.78 -14.34 -15.71
N ARG A 70 -1.87 -13.37 -16.63
CA ARG A 70 -0.71 -12.96 -17.46
C ARG A 70 0.35 -12.23 -16.66
N GLN A 71 -0.05 -11.23 -15.88
CA GLN A 71 0.89 -10.45 -15.07
C GLN A 71 1.38 -11.27 -13.89
N GLU A 72 0.54 -12.11 -13.26
CA GLU A 72 0.95 -13.07 -12.22
C GLU A 72 2.07 -14.00 -12.74
N SER A 73 1.82 -14.68 -13.87
CA SER A 73 2.81 -15.54 -14.52
C SER A 73 4.08 -14.79 -14.91
N TRP A 74 3.97 -13.54 -15.34
CA TRP A 74 5.12 -12.70 -15.67
C TRP A 74 5.91 -12.31 -14.42
N PHE A 75 5.22 -11.97 -13.33
CA PHE A 75 5.79 -11.53 -12.08
C PHE A 75 6.58 -12.65 -11.41
N GLU A 76 6.00 -13.86 -11.32
CA GLU A 76 6.71 -15.05 -10.83
C GLU A 76 8.00 -15.33 -11.62
N LYS A 77 7.95 -15.15 -12.95
CA LYS A 77 9.14 -15.28 -13.80
C LYS A 77 10.17 -14.19 -13.51
N GLN A 78 9.76 -12.95 -13.22
CA GLN A 78 10.70 -11.89 -12.82
C GLN A 78 11.38 -12.21 -11.49
N LEU A 79 10.63 -12.66 -10.49
CA LEU A 79 11.17 -13.05 -9.18
C LEU A 79 12.17 -14.21 -9.32
N THR A 80 11.78 -15.24 -10.07
CA THR A 80 12.63 -16.41 -10.33
C THR A 80 13.92 -16.02 -11.04
N ALA A 81 13.81 -15.24 -12.13
CA ALA A 81 14.98 -14.79 -12.89
C ALA A 81 15.89 -13.87 -12.06
N SER A 82 15.30 -13.00 -11.23
CA SER A 82 16.02 -12.14 -10.30
C SER A 82 16.83 -12.96 -9.27
N ASN A 83 16.22 -14.02 -8.74
CA ASN A 83 16.87 -14.94 -7.80
C ASN A 83 18.03 -15.70 -8.45
N GLN A 84 17.79 -16.30 -9.62
CA GLN A 84 18.83 -17.02 -10.37
C GLN A 84 20.01 -16.13 -10.76
N ARG A 85 19.75 -14.86 -11.07
CA ARG A 85 20.78 -13.86 -11.39
C ARG A 85 21.61 -13.43 -10.17
N GLY A 86 21.16 -13.72 -8.96
CA GLY A 86 21.81 -13.29 -7.73
C GLY A 86 21.62 -11.80 -7.43
N ALA A 87 20.50 -11.21 -7.86
CA ALA A 87 20.15 -9.86 -7.42
C ALA A 87 19.93 -9.87 -5.90
N LYS A 88 20.55 -8.92 -5.20
CA LYS A 88 20.46 -8.87 -3.74
C LYS A 88 19.06 -8.48 -3.27
N TRP A 89 18.47 -7.47 -3.88
CA TRP A 89 17.15 -6.96 -3.53
C TRP A 89 16.16 -7.05 -4.70
N ARG A 90 14.89 -7.24 -4.37
CA ARG A 90 13.76 -7.19 -5.30
C ARG A 90 12.82 -6.12 -4.78
N ILE A 91 12.83 -4.97 -5.44
CA ILE A 91 11.90 -3.88 -5.19
C ILE A 91 10.69 -4.11 -6.07
N ILE A 92 9.50 -4.08 -5.49
CA ILE A 92 8.27 -4.15 -6.24
C ILE A 92 7.51 -2.85 -6.00
N GLY A 93 7.07 -2.22 -7.08
CA GLY A 93 6.20 -1.05 -6.99
C GLY A 93 4.77 -1.48 -7.26
N SER A 94 3.88 -1.27 -6.30
CA SER A 94 2.43 -1.47 -6.42
C SER A 94 1.68 -0.19 -6.04
N GLN A 95 0.45 -0.06 -6.52
CA GLN A 95 -0.45 1.02 -6.16
C GLN A 95 -1.18 0.77 -4.84
N LEU A 96 -1.26 -0.49 -4.40
CA LEU A 96 -2.04 -0.92 -3.24
C LEU A 96 -1.11 -1.49 -2.18
N ARG A 97 -1.50 -1.31 -0.91
CA ARG A 97 -0.79 -1.87 0.25
C ARG A 97 -0.90 -3.39 0.31
N PHE A 98 0.21 -4.05 0.63
CA PHE A 98 0.35 -5.49 0.86
C PHE A 98 0.00 -5.90 2.28
N ALA A 99 0.37 -5.11 3.30
CA ALA A 99 0.08 -5.47 4.68
C ALA A 99 -1.43 -5.37 4.97
N ARG A 100 -1.94 -6.39 5.65
CA ARG A 100 -3.36 -6.46 6.03
C ARG A 100 -3.58 -5.76 7.36
N LEU A 101 -3.73 -4.44 7.30
CA LEU A 101 -3.88 -3.60 8.49
C LEU A 101 -5.35 -3.47 8.90
N GLY A 102 -5.69 -4.00 10.07
CA GLY A 102 -7.00 -3.83 10.68
C GLY A 102 -7.07 -2.53 11.50
N ARG A 103 -8.08 -1.71 11.24
CA ARG A 103 -8.35 -0.47 11.96
C ARG A 103 -9.39 -0.72 13.05
N GLU A 104 -9.07 -0.39 14.30
CA GLU A 104 -10.00 -0.53 15.43
C GLU A 104 -10.76 0.77 15.71
N THR A 105 -12.08 0.76 15.56
CA THR A 105 -12.94 1.89 15.88
C THR A 105 -14.09 1.42 16.76
N ASN A 106 -14.24 1.99 17.96
CA ASN A 106 -15.31 1.65 18.92
C ASN A 106 -15.42 0.14 19.24
N GLY A 107 -14.31 -0.60 19.19
CA GLY A 107 -14.27 -2.05 19.46
C GLY A 107 -14.59 -2.92 18.24
N GLU A 108 -14.84 -2.33 17.08
CA GLU A 108 -14.98 -3.04 15.80
C GLU A 108 -13.68 -2.91 15.00
N VAL A 109 -13.32 -3.97 14.26
CA VAL A 109 -12.12 -4.00 13.41
C VAL A 109 -12.56 -4.07 11.96
N THR A 110 -12.18 -3.08 11.18
CA THR A 110 -12.42 -3.03 9.73
C THR A 110 -11.11 -3.14 8.95
N TYR A 111 -11.21 -3.55 7.69
CA TYR A 111 -10.08 -3.67 6.77
C TYR A 111 -10.39 -2.90 5.48
N ASN A 112 -9.35 -2.41 4.82
CA ASN A 112 -9.49 -1.71 3.54
C ASN A 112 -9.68 -2.74 2.40
N MET A 113 -10.88 -2.77 1.82
CA MET A 113 -11.27 -3.72 0.76
C MET A 113 -10.69 -3.36 -0.63
N ASP A 114 -10.08 -2.19 -0.79
CA ASP A 114 -9.26 -1.77 -1.95
C ASP A 114 -7.75 -1.89 -1.64
N SER A 115 -7.35 -2.85 -0.80
CA SER A 115 -5.95 -3.23 -0.58
C SER A 115 -5.67 -4.68 -1.05
N TRP A 116 -4.41 -5.13 -0.96
CA TRP A 116 -4.12 -6.54 -1.18
C TRP A 116 -4.68 -7.36 -0.01
N GLU A 117 -5.79 -8.06 -0.24
CA GLU A 117 -6.37 -8.95 0.79
C GLU A 117 -5.94 -10.43 0.65
N VAL A 118 -4.98 -10.76 -0.24
CA VAL A 118 -4.54 -12.15 -0.41
C VAL A 118 -3.02 -12.25 -0.64
N SER A 119 -2.45 -13.23 0.05
CA SER A 119 -1.03 -13.55 0.22
C SER A 119 -0.23 -13.72 -1.06
N ILE A 120 0.89 -12.98 -1.17
CA ILE A 120 1.98 -13.29 -2.10
C ILE A 120 3.29 -13.47 -1.33
N PRO A 121 4.06 -14.55 -1.58
CA PRO A 121 5.41 -14.69 -1.06
C PRO A 121 6.35 -13.71 -1.78
N PHE A 122 7.05 -12.90 -0.97
CA PHE A 122 8.37 -12.31 -1.24
C PHE A 122 8.37 -10.86 -1.76
N LEU A 123 8.67 -9.89 -0.89
CA LEU A 123 8.68 -8.47 -1.24
C LEU A 123 9.59 -7.62 -0.34
N LEU A 124 10.63 -6.99 -0.88
CA LEU A 124 11.05 -5.69 -0.34
C LEU A 124 10.33 -4.65 -1.19
N ASP A 125 9.45 -3.90 -0.57
CA ASP A 125 8.60 -2.96 -1.26
C ASP A 125 9.07 -1.54 -0.96
N GLY A 126 9.18 -0.75 -2.02
CA GLY A 126 9.45 0.68 -1.99
C GLY A 126 8.27 1.37 -2.63
N GLN A 127 7.17 1.47 -1.89
CA GLN A 127 5.90 1.96 -2.39
C GLN A 127 5.87 3.49 -2.41
N VAL A 128 6.13 4.12 -3.55
CA VAL A 128 5.70 5.52 -3.76
C VAL A 128 4.24 5.47 -4.21
N THR A 129 3.33 5.71 -3.28
CA THR A 129 1.91 5.91 -3.55
C THR A 129 1.74 7.28 -4.24
N ASP A 130 1.47 7.26 -5.54
CA ASP A 130 0.81 8.41 -6.18
C ASP A 130 -0.69 8.20 -5.96
N GLY A 131 -1.16 8.72 -4.82
CA GLY A 131 -2.52 8.55 -4.32
C GLY A 131 -3.55 9.20 -5.23
N VAL A 132 -4.03 8.46 -6.22
CA VAL A 132 -5.40 8.60 -6.72
C VAL A 132 -6.18 7.38 -6.22
N GLY A 133 -6.37 7.33 -4.89
CA GLY A 133 -7.30 6.43 -4.23
C GLY A 133 -8.71 7.03 -4.21
N LEU A 134 -9.69 6.15 -4.40
CA LEU A 134 -11.12 6.44 -4.45
C LEU A 134 -11.71 6.50 -3.01
N PRO A 135 -12.84 7.19 -2.78
CA PRO A 135 -12.97 8.16 -1.69
C PRO A 135 -13.59 7.68 -0.37
N CYS A 136 -13.71 6.38 -0.10
CA CYS A 136 -14.76 5.88 0.79
C CYS A 136 -14.36 5.34 2.16
N GLU A 137 -13.12 5.52 2.56
CA GLU A 137 -12.86 5.82 3.97
C GLU A 137 -12.64 7.33 4.10
N PRO A 138 -12.73 7.95 5.28
CA PRO A 138 -12.15 9.26 5.53
C PRO A 138 -10.61 9.15 5.36
N LYS A 139 -10.21 9.13 4.09
CA LYS A 139 -8.92 9.26 3.42
C LYS A 139 -7.69 8.64 4.13
N PRO A 140 -7.65 7.31 4.26
CA PRO A 140 -6.45 6.55 4.63
C PRO A 140 -5.38 6.47 3.52
N ASP A 141 -5.66 6.96 2.31
CA ASP A 141 -4.72 6.86 1.16
C ASP A 141 -3.48 7.75 1.29
N ALA A 142 -3.44 8.55 2.35
CA ALA A 142 -2.37 9.48 2.69
C ALA A 142 -1.59 9.03 3.94
N GLU A 143 -1.77 7.79 4.36
CA GLU A 143 -0.96 7.14 5.37
C GLU A 143 0.40 6.70 4.82
N ALA A 144 1.40 6.67 5.70
CA ALA A 144 2.71 6.10 5.42
C ALA A 144 3.01 4.91 6.34
N PRO A 145 2.25 3.80 6.28
CA PRO A 145 2.59 2.64 7.07
C PRO A 145 3.94 2.06 6.62
N VAL A 146 4.72 1.65 7.61
CA VAL A 146 5.88 0.77 7.43
C VAL A 146 5.55 -0.52 8.14
N SER A 147 5.48 -1.60 7.38
CA SER A 147 5.07 -2.90 7.87
C SER A 147 6.05 -3.98 7.45
N ASP A 148 6.23 -4.98 8.29
CA ASP A 148 6.84 -6.22 7.85
C ASP A 148 5.84 -7.02 7.02
N ILE A 149 6.33 -7.72 6.01
CA ILE A 149 5.52 -8.71 5.31
C ILE A 149 5.83 -10.08 5.90
N ALA A 150 4.84 -10.69 6.53
CA ALA A 150 4.96 -11.99 7.21
C ALA A 150 3.71 -12.85 7.01
N TRP A 151 3.85 -14.15 7.28
CA TRP A 151 2.75 -15.13 7.21
C TRP A 151 2.00 -15.17 8.54
N ILE A 152 1.33 -14.08 8.89
CA ILE A 152 0.64 -13.89 10.16
C ILE A 152 -0.37 -15.02 10.40
N GLY A 153 -0.30 -15.65 11.57
CA GLY A 153 -1.14 -16.80 11.94
C GLY A 153 -0.77 -18.14 11.29
N GLU A 154 0.07 -18.15 10.26
CA GLU A 154 0.52 -19.39 9.58
C GLU A 154 1.96 -19.79 9.94
N LYS A 155 2.86 -18.83 10.14
CA LYS A 155 4.25 -19.06 10.52
C LYS A 155 4.66 -18.21 11.72
N PRO A 156 5.65 -18.66 12.51
CA PRO A 156 6.20 -17.84 13.59
C PRO A 156 6.73 -16.51 13.07
N TYR A 157 6.28 -15.43 13.70
CA TYR A 157 6.70 -14.06 13.45
C TYR A 157 6.79 -13.33 14.80
N ASP A 158 7.76 -12.42 14.93
CA ASP A 158 7.91 -11.54 16.09
C ASP A 158 7.93 -10.09 15.63
N GLY A 159 6.83 -9.38 15.88
CA GLY A 159 6.65 -7.96 15.55
C GLY A 159 7.66 -7.01 16.18
N ASN A 160 8.32 -7.39 17.27
CA ASN A 160 9.30 -6.52 17.93
C ASN A 160 10.69 -6.59 17.28
N THR A 161 11.00 -7.70 16.62
CA THR A 161 12.34 -7.98 16.07
C THR A 161 12.34 -8.13 14.55
N GLY A 162 11.17 -8.33 13.94
CA GLY A 162 11.00 -8.67 12.53
C GLY A 162 11.42 -10.10 12.17
N VAL A 163 11.79 -10.93 13.17
CA VAL A 163 12.17 -12.32 12.91
C VAL A 163 10.95 -13.07 12.37
N GLY A 164 11.12 -13.73 11.22
CA GLY A 164 10.03 -14.40 10.51
C GLY A 164 9.43 -13.58 9.37
N ALA A 165 9.75 -12.28 9.27
CA ALA A 165 9.41 -11.47 8.11
C ALA A 165 10.12 -11.98 6.85
N ILE A 166 9.41 -11.91 5.73
CA ILE A 166 9.91 -12.23 4.39
C ILE A 166 10.17 -10.97 3.54
N GLY A 167 9.92 -9.81 4.13
CA GLY A 167 9.82 -8.56 3.41
C GLY A 167 9.51 -7.38 4.32
N VAL A 168 9.63 -6.18 3.75
CA VAL A 168 9.23 -4.92 4.38
C VAL A 168 8.50 -4.10 3.35
N GLU A 169 7.37 -3.52 3.75
CA GLU A 169 6.57 -2.55 3.00
C GLU A 169 6.88 -1.14 3.49
N PHE A 170 7.28 -0.28 2.57
CA PHE A 170 7.43 1.16 2.80
C PHE A 170 6.36 1.90 2.01
N ALA A 171 5.22 2.23 2.63
CA ALA A 171 4.22 3.04 1.98
C ALA A 171 4.56 4.53 2.12
N GLY A 172 4.46 5.27 1.02
CA GLY A 172 4.60 6.72 1.00
C GLY A 172 3.34 7.41 1.51
N THR A 173 3.54 8.57 2.13
CA THR A 173 2.44 9.50 2.41
C THR A 173 2.04 10.22 1.11
N ALA A 174 0.81 10.72 1.00
CA ALA A 174 0.42 11.52 -0.15
C ALA A 174 1.22 12.84 -0.26
N VAL A 175 1.46 13.29 -1.50
CA VAL A 175 2.16 14.55 -1.79
C VAL A 175 1.31 15.78 -1.45
N SER A 176 0.01 15.74 -1.76
CA SER A 176 -0.92 16.86 -1.49
C SER A 176 -2.35 16.45 -1.17
N SER A 177 -2.68 15.16 -1.25
CA SER A 177 -3.99 14.67 -0.83
C SER A 177 -4.09 14.74 0.69
N SER A 178 -5.28 15.03 1.20
CA SER A 178 -5.57 15.06 2.64
C SER A 178 -5.31 13.70 3.29
N GLY A 179 -4.74 13.71 4.49
CA GLY A 179 -4.50 12.52 5.30
C GLY A 179 -5.32 12.45 6.58
N PHE A 180 -4.71 11.90 7.63
CA PHE A 180 -5.32 11.67 8.91
C PHE A 180 -5.64 12.96 9.66
N GLY A 181 -6.94 13.22 9.80
CA GLY A 181 -7.45 14.35 10.58
C GLY A 181 -6.96 15.71 10.09
N GLU A 182 -7.40 16.77 10.78
CA GLU A 182 -7.00 18.14 10.45
C GLU A 182 -5.83 18.63 11.31
N THR A 183 -5.58 17.96 12.43
CA THR A 183 -4.55 18.30 13.41
C THR A 183 -3.64 17.11 13.68
N ILE A 184 -2.42 17.37 14.14
CA ILE A 184 -1.48 16.32 14.55
C ILE A 184 -2.09 15.40 15.62
N ASN A 185 -2.85 15.94 16.57
CA ASN A 185 -3.49 15.14 17.63
C ASN A 185 -4.54 14.18 17.05
N SER A 186 -5.40 14.64 16.15
CA SER A 186 -6.38 13.77 15.49
C SER A 186 -5.70 12.72 14.58
N ALA A 187 -4.55 13.09 13.99
CA ALA A 187 -3.77 12.17 13.17
C ALA A 187 -3.16 11.04 14.00
N GLU A 188 -2.57 11.38 15.15
CA GLU A 188 -2.01 10.41 16.10
C GLU A 188 -3.08 9.48 16.66
N GLN A 189 -4.27 9.99 16.97
CA GLN A 189 -5.41 9.15 17.38
C GLN A 189 -5.81 8.16 16.28
N THR A 190 -5.82 8.61 15.03
CA THR A 190 -6.12 7.73 13.89
C THR A 190 -5.02 6.68 13.70
N ALA A 191 -3.74 7.07 13.76
CA ALA A 191 -2.63 6.12 13.69
C ALA A 191 -2.70 5.08 14.83
N ALA A 192 -3.07 5.50 16.04
CA ALA A 192 -3.22 4.61 17.19
C ALA A 192 -4.33 3.55 17.00
N SER A 193 -5.34 3.81 16.16
CA SER A 193 -6.37 2.82 15.83
C SER A 193 -5.84 1.59 15.08
N TYR A 194 -4.61 1.65 14.56
CA TYR A 194 -3.94 0.52 13.91
C TYR A 194 -2.97 -0.24 14.83
N ALA A 195 -2.87 0.11 16.11
CA ALA A 195 -1.87 -0.45 17.03
C ALA A 195 -1.99 -1.97 17.29
N ARG A 196 -3.11 -2.58 16.89
CA ARG A 196 -3.35 -4.03 16.99
C ARG A 196 -2.56 -4.89 16.00
N ASN A 197 -2.03 -4.29 14.94
CA ASN A 197 -1.35 -5.02 13.86
C ASN A 197 0.10 -5.28 14.27
N GLU A 198 0.44 -6.54 14.53
CA GLU A 198 1.78 -6.93 15.03
C GLU A 198 2.88 -6.72 13.99
N ASP A 199 2.52 -6.65 12.72
CA ASP A 199 3.37 -6.43 11.56
C ASP A 199 3.59 -4.94 11.25
N LEU A 200 2.81 -4.03 11.85
CA LEU A 200 2.92 -2.59 11.64
C LEU A 200 3.99 -1.98 12.56
N GLN A 201 5.08 -1.51 11.95
CA GLN A 201 6.23 -0.94 12.67
C GLN A 201 6.08 0.57 12.91
N TRP A 202 5.47 1.27 11.96
CA TRP A 202 5.24 2.71 12.03
C TRP A 202 4.06 3.11 11.15
N ASN A 203 3.28 4.09 11.58
CA ASN A 203 2.25 4.71 10.74
C ASN A 203 2.13 6.19 11.11
N GLU A 204 2.05 7.04 10.11
CA GLU A 204 1.64 8.43 10.25
C GLU A 204 0.79 8.82 9.04
N GLY A 205 -0.10 9.78 9.22
CA GLY A 205 -0.89 10.32 8.12
C GLY A 205 -1.08 11.82 8.24
N TYR A 206 -0.26 12.53 9.02
CA TYR A 206 -0.39 13.98 9.14
C TYR A 206 0.42 14.70 8.06
N TYR A 207 1.69 14.35 7.90
CA TYR A 207 2.60 15.07 7.01
C TYR A 207 2.43 14.63 5.57
N ARG A 208 2.52 15.59 4.63
CA ARG A 208 2.50 15.31 3.19
C ARG A 208 3.92 15.32 2.63
N GLY A 209 4.23 14.46 1.68
CA GLY A 209 5.57 14.37 1.14
C GLY A 209 5.91 13.07 0.42
N TYR A 210 7.11 12.57 0.65
CA TYR A 210 7.69 11.43 -0.03
C TYR A 210 8.74 10.75 0.85
N PHE A 211 9.29 9.63 0.40
CA PHE A 211 10.45 9.02 1.04
C PHE A 211 11.54 8.72 0.01
N GLU A 212 12.76 8.62 0.50
CA GLU A 212 13.91 8.19 -0.28
C GLU A 212 14.36 6.82 0.19
N LEU A 213 14.64 5.93 -0.76
CA LEU A 213 15.28 4.65 -0.50
C LEU A 213 16.76 4.72 -0.81
N ARG A 214 17.58 4.44 0.20
CA ARG A 214 19.01 4.23 0.05
C ARG A 214 19.32 2.76 0.19
N MET A 215 19.79 2.17 -0.91
CA MET A 215 20.07 0.74 -0.98
C MET A 215 21.57 0.45 -1.09
N ARG A 216 22.02 -0.52 -0.30
CA ARG A 216 23.37 -1.10 -0.33
C ARG A 216 23.25 -2.60 -0.29
N GLN A 217 24.32 -3.32 -0.59
CA GLN A 217 24.32 -4.79 -0.59
C GLN A 217 23.95 -5.41 0.77
N ASP A 218 24.11 -4.68 1.87
CA ASP A 218 23.90 -5.15 3.24
C ASP A 218 22.66 -4.53 3.93
N LYS A 219 22.12 -3.44 3.39
CA LYS A 219 21.07 -2.65 4.04
C LYS A 219 20.21 -1.90 3.02
N VAL A 220 18.92 -1.79 3.32
CA VAL A 220 18.01 -0.80 2.75
C VAL A 220 17.60 0.16 3.86
N GLU A 221 17.57 1.46 3.55
CA GLU A 221 17.13 2.51 4.47
C GLU A 221 16.10 3.38 3.77
N ALA A 222 14.92 3.47 4.38
CA ALA A 222 13.89 4.42 3.98
C ALA A 222 13.97 5.66 4.87
N LYS A 223 13.95 6.85 4.26
CA LYS A 223 13.87 8.11 4.97
C LYS A 223 12.67 8.91 4.47
N TYR A 224 11.75 9.19 5.39
CA TYR A 224 10.53 9.93 5.13
C TYR A 224 10.76 11.44 5.27
N PHE A 225 10.26 12.19 4.30
CA PHE A 225 10.32 13.65 4.25
C PHE A 225 8.90 14.19 4.17
N GLY A 226 8.51 14.92 5.20
CA GLY A 226 7.18 15.49 5.33
C GLY A 226 7.23 17.01 5.49
N ARG A 227 6.22 17.67 4.94
CA ARG A 227 5.95 19.10 5.14
C ARG A 227 4.59 19.27 5.83
N LEU A 228 4.48 20.30 6.68
CA LEU A 228 3.20 20.78 7.20
C LEU A 228 2.33 21.28 6.04
N ASP A 229 1.06 20.87 5.99
CA ASP A 229 0.08 21.45 5.08
C ASP A 229 0.07 22.97 5.24
N GLY A 230 0.56 23.65 4.21
CA GLY A 230 0.71 25.09 4.19
C GLY A 230 0.97 25.53 2.77
N THR A 231 0.26 26.55 2.31
CA THR A 231 0.46 27.12 0.97
C THR A 231 1.78 27.90 0.96
N LEU A 232 2.63 27.66 -0.04
CA LEU A 232 3.81 28.50 -0.29
C LEU A 232 3.53 29.31 -1.56
N ASP A 233 2.96 30.50 -1.38
CA ASP A 233 2.70 31.41 -2.50
C ASP A 233 4.00 32.11 -2.88
N ARG A 234 4.56 31.73 -4.04
CA ARG A 234 5.67 32.44 -4.67
C ARG A 234 5.14 33.25 -5.84
N HIS A 235 4.89 34.53 -5.61
CA HIS A 235 4.64 35.46 -6.70
C HIS A 235 5.97 35.80 -7.39
N ALA A 236 6.03 35.59 -8.71
CA ALA A 236 7.10 36.12 -9.56
C ALA A 236 6.62 37.46 -10.13
N TYR A 237 7.45 38.49 -10.01
CA TYR A 237 7.27 39.78 -10.67
C TYR A 237 8.15 39.85 -11.92
#